data_AF-A0A8X6XSC5-F1
#
_entry.id   AF-A0A8X6XSC5-F1
#
_cell.length_a   1.000
_cell.length_b   1.000
_cell.length_c   1.000
_cell.angle_alpha   90.00
_cell.angle_beta   90.00
_cell.angle_gamma   90.00
#
_symmetry.space_group_name_H-M   'P 1'
#
loop_
_entity.id
_entity.type
_entity.pdbx_description
1 polymer ?
#
loop_
_entity_poly.entity_id
_entity_poly.type
_entity_poly.pdbx_seq_one_letter_code
_entity_poly.pdbx_strand_id
1 'polypeptide(L)'
;MSLFEDQSHLGFINDRIKKAEKRLEQNSYDVEAWSIIVRDAQNKKIEDARPYYEKVVAQFPSAGRYWKLFIEHEVFNLIYFMLIYLRKISLTFVL
;
A
#
# COMPACT_ATOMS: atom_id res chain seq x y z
N MET A 1 18.29 -9.45 -14.47
CA MET A 1 16.96 -8.87 -14.75
C MET A 1 17.20 -7.52 -15.39
N SER A 2 16.77 -7.30 -16.63
CA SER A 2 17.14 -6.09 -17.39
C SER A 2 16.25 -4.90 -17.00
N LEU A 3 16.81 -3.68 -16.98
CA LEU A 3 16.06 -2.43 -16.73
C LEU A 3 14.87 -2.23 -17.69
N PHE A 4 14.94 -2.82 -18.89
CA PHE A 4 13.88 -2.75 -19.90
C PHE A 4 12.64 -3.60 -19.53
N GLU A 5 12.84 -4.74 -18.87
CA GLU A 5 11.73 -5.55 -18.35
C GLU A 5 11.02 -4.87 -17.18
N ASP A 6 11.77 -4.16 -16.33
CA ASP A 6 11.20 -3.45 -15.17
C ASP A 6 10.30 -2.28 -15.58
N GLN A 7 10.71 -1.49 -16.58
CA GLN A 7 9.89 -0.39 -17.12
C GLN A 7 8.59 -0.87 -17.76
N SER A 8 8.62 -1.99 -18.49
CA SER A 8 7.41 -2.56 -19.11
C SER A 8 6.46 -3.17 -18.07
N HIS A 9 6.99 -3.82 -17.04
CA HIS A 9 6.20 -4.35 -15.92
C HIS A 9 5.54 -3.23 -15.10
N LEU A 10 6.28 -2.16 -14.80
CA LEU A 10 5.76 -0.95 -14.14
C LEU A 10 4.65 -0.29 -14.97
N GLY A 11 4.83 -0.17 -16.29
CA GLY A 11 3.81 0.34 -17.20
C GLY A 11 2.52 -0.49 -17.15
N PHE A 12 2.65 -1.82 -17.20
CA PHE A 12 1.51 -2.73 -17.15
C PHE A 12 0.75 -2.72 -15.81
N ILE A 13 1.45 -2.54 -14.69
CA ILE A 13 0.80 -2.35 -13.38
C ILE A 13 0.00 -1.04 -13.39
N ASN A 14 0.59 0.05 -13.86
CA ASN A 14 -0.04 1.36 -13.90
C ASN A 14 -1.33 1.35 -14.74
N ASP A 15 -1.30 0.69 -15.90
CA ASP A 15 -2.48 0.56 -16.76
C ASP A 15 -3.61 -0.26 -16.09
N ARG A 16 -3.26 -1.27 -15.29
CA ARG A 16 -4.26 -2.05 -14.51
C ARG A 16 -4.90 -1.19 -13.42
N ILE A 17 -4.12 -0.35 -12.75
CA ILE A 17 -4.63 0.57 -11.72
C ILE A 17 -5.56 1.61 -12.32
N LYS A 18 -5.16 2.27 -13.43
CA LYS A 18 -6.02 3.23 -14.13
C LYS A 18 -7.35 2.63 -14.58
N LYS A 19 -7.34 1.39 -15.07
CA LYS A 19 -8.57 0.66 -15.42
C LYS A 19 -9.43 0.38 -14.20
N ALA A 20 -8.84 0.01 -13.07
CA ALA A 20 -9.58 -0.20 -11.82
C ALA A 20 -10.19 1.11 -11.30
N GLU A 21 -9.45 2.22 -11.33
CA GLU A 21 -9.97 3.54 -10.94
C GLU A 21 -11.16 3.97 -11.82
N LYS A 22 -11.07 3.79 -13.14
CA LYS A 22 -12.20 4.05 -14.04
C LYS A 22 -13.43 3.19 -13.75
N ARG A 23 -13.22 1.93 -13.31
CA ARG A 23 -14.33 1.07 -12.86
C ARG A 23 -14.96 1.60 -11.58
N LEU A 24 -14.18 2.18 -10.67
CA LEU A 24 -14.69 2.80 -9.44
C LEU A 24 -15.45 4.10 -9.69
N GLU A 25 -15.12 4.83 -10.75
CA GLU A 25 -15.91 5.99 -11.20
C GLU A 25 -17.31 5.56 -11.69
N GLN A 26 -17.42 4.39 -12.32
CA GLN A 26 -18.70 3.84 -12.80
C GLN A 26 -19.47 3.11 -11.70
N ASN A 27 -18.76 2.39 -10.84
CA ASN A 27 -19.30 1.64 -9.71
C ASN A 27 -18.34 1.70 -8.52
N SER A 28 -18.62 2.61 -7.59
CA SER A 28 -17.77 2.82 -6.41
C SER A 28 -17.75 1.65 -5.42
N TYR A 29 -18.67 0.69 -5.57
CA TYR A 29 -18.74 -0.52 -4.74
C TYR A 29 -18.15 -1.77 -5.44
N ASP A 30 -17.41 -1.60 -6.54
CA ASP A 30 -16.73 -2.70 -7.23
C ASP A 30 -15.56 -3.26 -6.39
N VAL A 31 -15.86 -4.32 -5.63
CA VAL A 31 -14.91 -4.99 -4.72
C VAL A 31 -13.68 -5.51 -5.47
N GLU A 32 -13.83 -5.95 -6.72
CA GLU A 32 -12.71 -6.44 -7.52
C GLU A 32 -11.76 -5.31 -7.89
N ALA A 33 -12.29 -4.15 -8.30
CA ALA A 33 -11.48 -2.96 -8.56
C ALA A 33 -10.75 -2.48 -7.31
N TRP A 34 -11.42 -2.45 -6.16
CA TRP A 34 -10.79 -2.15 -4.87
C TRP A 34 -9.69 -3.15 -4.50
N SER A 35 -9.86 -4.45 -4.80
CA SER A 35 -8.85 -5.47 -4.51
C SER A 35 -7.55 -5.22 -5.29
N ILE A 36 -7.63 -4.71 -6.51
CA ILE A 36 -6.47 -4.38 -7.36
C ILE A 36 -5.71 -3.19 -6.76
N ILE A 37 -6.42 -2.13 -6.39
CA ILE A 37 -5.85 -0.91 -5.81
C ILE A 37 -5.20 -1.19 -4.46
N VAL A 38 -5.87 -1.93 -3.58
CA VAL A 38 -5.34 -2.28 -2.25
C VAL A 38 -4.10 -3.15 -2.38
N ARG A 39 -4.05 -4.10 -3.32
CA ARG A 39 -2.86 -4.92 -3.56
C ARG A 39 -1.67 -4.09 -4.01
N ASP A 40 -1.88 -3.09 -4.85
CA ASP A 40 -0.83 -2.15 -5.25
C ASP A 40 -0.38 -1.28 -4.07
N ALA A 41 -1.32 -0.79 -3.25
CA ALA A 41 -1.03 -0.03 -2.04
C ALA A 41 -0.17 -0.81 -1.02
N GLN A 42 -0.33 -2.14 -0.93
CA GLN A 42 0.52 -2.99 -0.08
C GLN A 42 1.99 -3.04 -0.52
N ASN A 43 2.29 -2.77 -1.80
CA ASN A 43 3.66 -2.76 -2.31
C ASN A 43 4.32 -1.37 -2.24
N LYS A 44 3.55 -0.35 -1.87
CA LYS A 44 4.02 1.02 -1.69
C LYS A 44 4.42 1.26 -0.24
N LYS A 45 5.16 2.34 0.01
CA LYS A 45 5.40 2.77 1.39
C LYS A 45 4.09 3.29 1.99
N ILE A 46 3.98 3.22 3.31
CA ILE A 46 2.72 3.55 4.01
C ILE A 46 2.26 4.99 3.73
N GLU A 47 3.19 5.93 3.52
CA GLU A 47 2.89 7.33 3.24
C GLU A 47 2.14 7.50 1.91
N ASP A 48 2.55 6.74 0.89
CA ASP A 48 1.91 6.74 -0.43
C ASP A 48 0.66 5.84 -0.47
N ALA A 49 0.61 4.82 0.39
CA ALA A 49 -0.47 3.84 0.44
C ALA A 49 -1.68 4.32 1.25
N ARG A 50 -1.47 5.17 2.27
CA ARG A 50 -2.49 5.65 3.21
C ARG A 50 -3.74 6.23 2.54
N PRO A 51 -3.65 7.10 1.52
CA PRO A 51 -4.85 7.64 0.87
C PRO A 51 -5.76 6.57 0.26
N TYR A 52 -5.19 5.44 -0.19
CA TYR A 52 -5.96 4.33 -0.75
C TYR A 52 -6.64 3.51 0.34
N TYR A 53 -5.96 3.28 1.47
CA TYR A 53 -6.56 2.62 2.63
C TYR A 53 -7.71 3.45 3.21
N GLU A 54 -7.50 4.76 3.42
CA GLU A 54 -8.53 5.67 3.94
C GLU A 54 -9.77 5.69 3.04
N LYS A 55 -9.60 5.73 1.72
CA LYS A 55 -10.71 5.66 0.77
C LYS A 55 -11.50 4.35 0.88
N VAL A 56 -10.82 3.19 0.93
CA VAL A 56 -11.52 1.89 0.96
C VAL A 56 -12.22 1.64 2.30
N VAL A 57 -11.63 2.05 3.42
CA VAL A 57 -12.29 1.90 4.74
C VAL A 57 -13.44 2.89 4.92
N ALA A 58 -13.35 4.08 4.33
CA ALA A 58 -14.47 5.02 4.27
C ALA A 58 -15.62 4.48 3.41
N GLN A 59 -15.30 3.80 2.30
CA GLN A 59 -16.30 3.18 1.43
C GLN A 59 -16.93 1.92 2.04
N PHE A 60 -16.13 1.10 2.73
CA PHE A 60 -16.57 -0.14 3.37
C PHE A 60 -16.21 -0.18 4.86
N PRO A 61 -16.86 0.64 5.71
CA PRO A 61 -16.50 0.76 7.12
C PRO A 61 -16.73 -0.53 7.91
N SER A 62 -17.69 -1.37 7.49
CA SER A 62 -17.98 -2.67 8.12
C SER A 62 -17.07 -3.81 7.65
N ALA A 63 -16.28 -3.60 6.59
CA ALA A 63 -15.40 -4.63 6.06
C ALA A 63 -14.08 -4.68 6.84
N GLY A 64 -14.08 -5.42 7.95
CA GLY A 64 -12.92 -5.59 8.83
C GLY A 64 -11.63 -6.05 8.12
N ARG A 65 -11.76 -6.71 6.96
CA ARG A 65 -10.61 -7.08 6.12
C ARG A 65 -9.77 -5.87 5.71
N TYR A 66 -10.38 -4.76 5.30
CA TYR A 66 -9.62 -3.58 4.85
C TYR A 66 -8.97 -2.84 6.02
N TRP A 67 -9.67 -2.76 7.16
CA TRP A 67 -9.10 -2.25 8.40
C TRP A 67 -7.87 -3.04 8.85
N LYS A 68 -7.95 -4.37 8.81
CA LYS A 68 -6.82 -5.24 9.15
C LYS A 68 -5.60 -4.93 8.28
N LEU A 69 -5.78 -4.87 6.96
CA LEU A 69 -4.70 -4.57 6.02
C LEU A 69 -4.05 -3.20 6.29
N PHE A 70 -4.87 -2.19 6.57
CA PHE A 70 -4.36 -0.86 6.88
C PHE A 70 -3.53 -0.85 8.17
N ILE A 71 -4.06 -1.42 9.25
CA ILE A 71 -3.39 -1.46 10.55
C ILE A 71 -2.10 -2.29 10.49
N GLU A 72 -2.12 -3.45 9.82
CA GLU A 72 -0.93 -4.29 9.65
C GLU A 72 0.20 -3.54 8.95
N HIS A 73 -0.12 -2.75 7.93
CA HIS A 73 0.87 -1.97 7.20
C HIS A 73 1.46 -0.82 8.04
N GLU A 74 0.62 -0.08 8.78
CA GLU A 74 1.08 0.96 9.72
C GLU A 74 1.98 0.36 10.82
N VAL A 75 1.55 -0.73 11.47
CA VAL A 75 2.30 -1.38 12.55
C VAL A 75 3.65 -1.91 12.05
N PHE A 76 3.69 -2.53 10.88
CA PHE A 76 4.94 -3.01 10.29
C PHE A 76 5.92 -1.87 10.03
N ASN A 77 5.44 -0.74 9.50
CA ASN A 77 6.28 0.44 9.28
C ASN A 77 6.83 1.01 10.60
N LEU A 78 5.99 1.13 11.62
CA LEU A 78 6.39 1.64 12.95
C LEU A 78 7.44 0.75 13.61
N ILE A 79 7.26 -0.58 13.58
CA ILE A 79 8.22 -1.54 14.15
C ILE A 79 9.56 -1.45 13.40
N TYR A 80 9.53 -1.40 12.07
CA TYR A 80 10.73 -1.29 11.26
C TYR A 80 11.51 0.00 11.57
N PHE A 81 10.82 1.13 11.67
CA PHE A 81 11.42 2.41 12.05
C PHE A 81 12.02 2.36 13.47
N MET A 82 11.30 1.79 14.43
CA MET A 82 11.77 1.60 15.81
C MET A 82 13.04 0.75 15.86
N LEU A 83 13.09 -0.38 15.14
CA LEU A 83 14.27 -1.25 15.11
C LEU A 83 15.49 -0.54 14.52
N ILE A 84 15.30 0.23 13.44
CA ILE A 84 16.39 1.05 12.87
C ILE A 84 16.88 2.09 13.88
N TYR A 85 15.95 2.74 14.57
CA TYR A 85 16.27 3.76 15.56
C TYR A 85 17.05 3.19 16.75
N LEU A 86 16.60 2.06 17.29
CA LEU A 86 17.31 1.34 18.36
C LEU A 86 18.71 0.89 17.92
N ARG A 87 18.87 0.40 16.69
CA ARG A 87 20.19 0.03 16.15
C ARG A 87 21.12 1.24 16.03
N LYS A 88 20.61 2.39 15.59
CA LYS A 88 21.39 3.64 15.52
C LYS A 88 21.84 4.10 16.90
N ILE A 89 20.93 4.12 17.88
CA ILE A 89 21.26 4.44 19.28
C ILE A 89 22.36 3.49 19.80
N SER A 90 22.17 2.18 19.67
CA SER A 90 23.14 1.20 20.15
C SER A 90 24.53 1.37 19.52
N LEU A 91 24.63 1.82 18.27
CA LEU A 91 25.91 2.10 17.60
C LEU A 91 26.55 3.40 18.09
N THR A 92 25.76 4.41 18.44
CA THR A 92 26.27 5.68 18.99
C THR A 92 26.84 5.53 20.40
N PHE A 93 26.31 4.61 21.21
CA PHE A 93 26.81 4.35 22.57
C PHE A 93 28.03 3.41 22.64
N VAL A 94 28.42 2.80 21.50
CA VAL A 94 29.56 1.86 21.40
C VAL A 94 30.80 2.50 20.74
N LEU A 95 30.73 3.79 20.38
CA LEU A 95 31.83 4.63 19.90
C LEU A 95 32.15 5.73 20.92
#